data_AF-A0A969F3E4-F1
#
_entry.id   AF-A0A969F3E4-F1
#
_cell.length_a   1.000
_cell.length_b   1.000
_cell.length_c   1.000
_cell.angle_alpha   90.00
_cell.angle_beta   90.00
_cell.angle_gamma   90.00
#
_symmetry.space_group_name_H-M   'P 1'
#
loop_
_entity.id
_entity.type
_entity.pdbx_description
1 polymer ?
#
loop_
_entity_poly.entity_id
_entity_poly.type
_entity_poly.pdbx_seq_one_letter_code
_entity_poly.pdbx_strand_id
1 'polypeptide(L)'
;MWFRLSLLLLLLAGFFTACGGGNEPYHETFDSAGSWSTDNDSEVRGEVVNGVYEFEIKADDLTTWTTAGQEFGDGWYEVETRQISGPDNNLYGLLFRVNNETEDFYAFQISGDGYVWIGRYEGGRQQCGYAHCWGLVV
;
A
#
# COMPACT_ATOMS: atom_id res chain seq x y z
N MET A 1 -61.27 11.97 10.31
CA MET A 1 -60.44 12.72 9.33
C MET A 1 -58.97 12.86 9.73
N TRP A 2 -58.59 12.62 10.99
CA TRP A 2 -57.19 12.68 11.46
C TRP A 2 -56.33 11.44 11.20
N PHE A 3 -56.91 10.23 11.28
CA PHE A 3 -56.17 8.98 11.11
C PHE A 3 -55.61 8.74 9.69
N ARG A 4 -56.17 9.42 8.68
CA ARG A 4 -55.70 9.31 7.29
C ARG A 4 -54.53 10.25 6.98
N LEU A 5 -54.34 11.32 7.75
CA LEU A 5 -53.24 12.26 7.57
C LEU A 5 -51.94 11.72 8.20
N SER A 6 -52.04 11.02 9.34
CA SER A 6 -50.89 10.39 10.02
C SER A 6 -50.27 9.25 9.21
N LEU A 7 -51.07 8.52 8.42
CA LEU A 7 -50.57 7.42 7.58
C LEU A 7 -49.79 7.92 6.36
N LEU A 8 -50.13 9.11 5.83
CA LEU A 8 -49.41 9.75 4.73
C LEU A 8 -48.08 10.38 5.16
N LEU A 9 -47.97 10.87 6.39
CA LEU A 9 -46.71 11.38 6.96
C LEU A 9 -45.70 10.27 7.27
N LEU A 10 -46.16 9.08 7.66
CA LEU A 10 -45.30 7.89 7.85
C LEU A 10 -44.79 7.29 6.54
N LEU A 11 -45.53 7.47 5.43
CA LEU A 11 -45.10 7.00 4.09
C LEU A 11 -44.08 7.95 3.42
N LEU A 12 -44.05 9.25 3.77
CA LEU A 12 -43.04 10.19 3.28
C LEU A 12 -41.69 10.12 4.03
N ALA A 13 -41.67 9.57 5.25
CA ALA A 13 -40.46 9.50 6.08
C ALA A 13 -39.50 8.35 5.69
N GLY A 14 -39.87 7.50 4.73
CA GLY A 14 -39.08 6.32 4.31
C GLY A 14 -38.06 6.56 3.19
N PHE A 15 -37.86 7.81 2.73
CA PHE A 15 -37.05 8.10 1.53
C PHE A 15 -35.66 8.71 1.77
N PHE A 16 -35.18 8.70 3.01
CA PHE A 16 -33.77 8.93 3.33
C PHE A 16 -33.37 7.79 4.25
N THR A 17 -32.69 6.73 3.80
CA THR A 17 -31.24 6.77 3.65
C THR A 17 -30.84 5.51 2.88
N ALA A 18 -30.79 5.58 1.56
CA ALA A 18 -29.94 4.66 0.80
C ALA A 18 -28.56 5.30 0.80
N CYS A 19 -27.78 5.08 1.87
CA CYS A 19 -26.35 5.32 1.78
C CYS A 19 -25.84 4.25 0.83
N GLY A 20 -25.64 4.63 -0.43
CA GLY A 20 -25.03 3.78 -1.43
C GLY A 20 -23.68 3.35 -0.88
N GLY A 21 -23.55 2.07 -0.55
CA GLY A 21 -22.26 1.43 -0.40
C GLY A 21 -21.59 1.41 -1.76
N GLY A 22 -20.99 2.54 -2.15
CA GLY A 22 -19.98 2.55 -3.19
C GLY A 22 -18.81 1.71 -2.71
N ASN A 23 -18.25 0.90 -3.60
CA ASN A 23 -16.92 0.31 -3.38
C ASN A 23 -15.93 1.46 -3.36
N GLU A 24 -15.69 2.06 -2.19
CA GLU A 24 -14.59 3.00 -2.01
C GLU A 24 -13.27 2.25 -2.27
N PRO A 25 -12.30 2.88 -2.97
CA PRO A 25 -10.96 2.33 -3.09
C PRO A 25 -10.39 2.02 -1.70
N TYR A 26 -9.61 0.95 -1.59
CA TYR A 26 -8.84 0.72 -0.38
C TYR A 26 -7.91 1.92 -0.13
N HIS A 27 -7.88 2.40 1.10
CA HIS A 27 -7.06 3.51 1.55
C HIS A 27 -6.62 3.20 2.98
N GLU A 28 -5.31 3.26 3.20
CA GLU A 28 -4.70 3.14 4.52
C GLU A 28 -4.36 4.53 5.08
N THR A 29 -4.89 4.84 6.26
CA THR A 29 -4.64 6.11 6.96
C THR A 29 -3.56 5.98 8.04
N PHE A 30 -3.16 4.75 8.37
CA PHE A 30 -2.24 4.43 9.46
C PHE A 30 -2.67 5.04 10.80
N ASP A 31 -3.98 4.97 11.11
CA ASP A 31 -4.48 5.21 12.48
C ASP A 31 -4.05 4.08 13.44
N SER A 32 -3.72 2.91 12.89
CA SER A 32 -3.11 1.77 13.58
C SER A 32 -2.32 0.92 12.56
N ALA A 33 -1.50 -0.02 13.02
CA ALA A 33 -0.74 -0.89 12.10
C ALA A 33 -1.61 -1.86 11.29
N GLY A 34 -2.76 -2.30 11.82
CA GLY A 34 -3.61 -3.27 11.14
C GLY A 34 -2.86 -4.56 10.78
N SER A 35 -2.78 -4.86 9.47
CA SER A 35 -2.06 -6.03 8.92
C SER A 35 -0.59 -5.75 8.62
N TRP A 36 -0.15 -4.49 8.64
CA TRP A 36 1.24 -4.12 8.36
C TRP A 36 2.13 -4.62 9.49
N SER A 37 3.30 -5.17 9.14
CA SER A 37 4.22 -5.74 10.14
C SER A 37 4.70 -4.65 11.10
N THR A 38 4.78 -4.98 12.38
CA THR A 38 5.43 -4.13 13.40
C THR A 38 6.63 -4.83 14.02
N ASP A 39 7.31 -5.66 13.24
CA ASP A 39 8.52 -6.34 13.67
C ASP A 39 9.57 -5.30 14.10
N ASN A 40 10.36 -5.65 15.11
CA ASN A 40 11.46 -4.81 15.59
C ASN A 40 12.57 -5.71 16.11
N ASP A 41 13.51 -6.03 15.23
CA ASP A 41 14.65 -6.89 15.52
C ASP A 41 15.97 -6.22 15.10
N SER A 42 17.03 -7.01 14.89
CA SER A 42 18.33 -6.49 14.46
C SER A 42 18.37 -6.04 13.00
N GLU A 43 17.42 -6.45 12.17
CA GLU A 43 17.42 -6.27 10.72
C GLU A 43 16.34 -5.30 10.25
N VAL A 44 15.17 -5.27 10.90
CA VAL A 44 14.04 -4.45 10.48
C VAL A 44 13.34 -3.76 11.66
N ARG A 45 12.67 -2.65 11.37
CA ARG A 45 11.62 -2.08 12.24
C ARG A 45 10.45 -1.57 11.42
N GLY A 46 9.24 -2.00 11.75
CA GLY A 46 7.99 -1.40 11.27
C GLY A 46 7.24 -0.76 12.44
N GLU A 47 6.75 0.47 12.26
CA GLU A 47 5.98 1.16 13.29
C GLU A 47 5.02 2.18 12.68
N VAL A 48 3.85 2.37 13.29
CA VAL A 48 2.96 3.48 12.95
C VAL A 48 3.21 4.61 13.92
N VAL A 49 3.67 5.74 13.41
CA VAL A 49 4.05 6.92 14.20
C VAL A 49 3.40 8.16 13.56
N ASN A 50 2.61 8.91 14.34
CA ASN A 50 1.98 10.16 13.88
C ASN A 50 1.15 10.03 12.58
N GLY A 51 0.42 8.93 12.39
CA GLY A 51 -0.43 8.72 11.22
C GLY A 51 0.33 8.35 9.94
N VAL A 52 1.59 7.90 10.06
CA VAL A 52 2.36 7.33 8.95
C VAL A 52 2.99 6.01 9.38
N TYR A 53 3.25 5.13 8.41
CA TYR A 53 4.03 3.93 8.63
C TYR A 53 5.51 4.21 8.35
N GLU A 54 6.34 4.09 9.39
CA GLU A 54 7.79 4.15 9.29
C GLU A 54 8.34 2.73 9.13
N PHE A 55 9.09 2.50 8.05
CA PHE A 55 9.74 1.23 7.76
C PHE A 55 11.24 1.42 7.66
N GLU A 56 11.97 0.83 8.59
CA GLU A 56 13.42 0.98 8.75
C GLU A 56 14.11 -0.37 8.46
N ILE A 57 15.04 -0.34 7.51
CA ILE A 57 15.94 -1.46 7.22
C ILE A 57 17.28 -1.18 7.89
N LYS A 58 17.69 -2.06 8.82
CA LYS A 58 18.91 -1.95 9.64
C LYS A 58 20.06 -2.81 9.11
N ALA A 59 19.75 -3.82 8.30
CA ALA A 59 20.73 -4.72 7.70
C ALA A 59 21.14 -4.26 6.29
N ASP A 60 22.43 -4.43 5.96
CA ASP A 60 22.95 -4.19 4.63
C ASP A 60 22.44 -5.26 3.64
N ASP A 61 22.22 -4.87 2.39
CA ASP A 61 21.80 -5.74 1.28
C ASP A 61 20.50 -6.52 1.53
N LEU A 62 19.65 -6.08 2.47
CA LEU A 62 18.36 -6.69 2.76
C LEU A 62 17.25 -6.11 1.87
N THR A 63 16.62 -6.98 1.08
CA THR A 63 15.34 -6.68 0.43
C THR A 63 14.22 -7.32 1.24
N THR A 64 13.32 -6.50 1.78
CA THR A 64 12.16 -6.96 2.54
C THR A 64 10.97 -6.04 2.28
N TRP A 65 9.78 -6.52 2.62
CA TRP A 65 8.53 -5.82 2.38
C TRP A 65 7.49 -6.19 3.44
N THR A 66 6.41 -5.44 3.46
CA THR A 66 5.20 -5.75 4.20
C THR A 66 3.99 -5.39 3.34
N THR A 67 2.82 -5.95 3.65
CA THR A 67 1.62 -5.81 2.82
C THR A 67 0.43 -5.42 3.67
N ALA A 68 -0.58 -4.82 3.02
CA ALA A 68 -1.89 -4.54 3.63
C ALA A 68 -2.68 -5.81 4.00
N GLY A 69 -2.21 -7.00 3.61
CA GLY A 69 -2.96 -8.26 3.76
C GLY A 69 -4.25 -8.31 2.94
N GLN A 70 -4.32 -7.53 1.86
CA GLN A 70 -5.47 -7.44 0.96
C GLN A 70 -5.07 -7.89 -0.45
N GLU A 71 -6.05 -8.43 -1.19
CA GLU A 71 -5.89 -8.84 -2.58
C GLU A 71 -6.60 -7.84 -3.50
N PHE A 72 -5.87 -7.35 -4.52
CA PHE A 72 -6.36 -6.35 -5.46
C PHE A 72 -6.17 -6.80 -6.91
N GLY A 73 -7.15 -6.47 -7.77
CA GLY A 73 -7.17 -6.82 -9.19
C GLY A 73 -6.56 -5.74 -10.09
N ASP A 74 -7.12 -5.54 -11.28
CA ASP A 74 -6.74 -4.41 -12.13
C ASP A 74 -7.22 -3.10 -11.50
N GLY A 75 -6.36 -2.08 -11.42
CA GLY A 75 -6.70 -0.84 -10.73
C GLY A 75 -5.59 0.20 -10.76
N TRP A 76 -5.89 1.34 -10.13
CA TRP A 76 -4.92 2.40 -9.86
C TRP A 76 -4.33 2.18 -8.47
N TYR A 77 -3.01 2.24 -8.39
CA TYR A 77 -2.27 2.08 -7.16
C TYR A 77 -1.41 3.30 -6.93
N GLU A 78 -1.45 3.85 -5.73
CA GLU A 78 -0.74 5.05 -5.35
C GLU A 78 -0.16 4.88 -3.95
N VAL A 79 1.03 5.43 -3.73
CA VAL A 79 1.65 5.53 -2.42
C VAL A 79 2.33 6.89 -2.31
N GLU A 80 2.12 7.57 -1.19
CA GLU A 80 2.93 8.73 -0.81
C GLU A 80 4.05 8.24 0.13
N THR A 81 5.30 8.45 -0.27
CA THR A 81 6.45 7.97 0.50
C THR A 81 7.62 8.95 0.42
N ARG A 82 8.47 8.95 1.44
CA ARG A 82 9.71 9.75 1.50
C ARG A 82 10.77 9.01 2.30
N GLN A 83 12.03 9.16 1.90
CA GLN A 83 13.14 8.77 2.76
C GLN A 83 13.25 9.70 3.98
N ILE A 84 13.41 9.11 5.17
CA ILE A 84 13.63 9.85 6.42
C ILE A 84 15.14 10.00 6.70
N SER A 85 15.90 8.92 6.52
CA SER A 85 17.35 8.84 6.76
C SER A 85 17.96 7.67 5.98
N GLY A 86 19.29 7.52 6.06
CA GLY A 86 20.04 6.43 5.42
C GLY A 86 20.81 6.87 4.16
N PRO A 87 21.46 5.94 3.46
CA PRO A 87 22.17 6.23 2.20
C PRO A 87 21.20 6.59 1.07
N ASP A 88 21.64 7.41 0.12
CA ASP A 88 20.81 7.78 -1.05
C ASP A 88 20.72 6.66 -2.10
N ASN A 89 21.75 5.80 -2.16
CA ASN A 89 21.75 4.60 -2.99
C ASN A 89 20.95 3.49 -2.29
N ASN A 90 19.64 3.56 -2.42
CA ASN A 90 18.67 2.62 -1.87
C ASN A 90 17.50 2.44 -2.86
N LEU A 91 16.52 1.61 -2.52
CA LEU A 91 15.27 1.51 -3.27
C LEU A 91 14.10 1.31 -2.30
N TYR A 92 13.08 2.16 -2.40
CA TYR A 92 11.83 2.06 -1.64
C TYR A 92 10.65 2.44 -2.52
N GLY A 93 9.45 1.93 -2.21
CA GLY A 93 8.26 2.28 -2.99
C GLY A 93 7.14 1.27 -2.87
N LEU A 94 6.37 1.14 -3.95
CA LEU A 94 5.16 0.33 -4.02
C LEU A 94 5.45 -1.05 -4.60
N LEU A 95 4.96 -2.08 -3.91
CA LEU A 95 4.83 -3.42 -4.47
C LEU A 95 3.36 -3.71 -4.79
N PHE A 96 3.11 -4.42 -5.89
CA PHE A 96 1.75 -4.82 -6.28
C PHE A 96 1.73 -6.23 -6.88
N ARG A 97 0.59 -6.92 -6.70
CA ARG A 97 0.41 -8.35 -7.00
C ARG A 97 1.43 -9.24 -6.30
N VAL A 98 1.64 -8.97 -5.01
CA VAL A 98 2.60 -9.71 -4.19
C VAL A 98 2.07 -11.11 -3.92
N ASN A 99 2.83 -12.12 -4.31
CA ASN A 99 2.65 -13.48 -3.87
C ASN A 99 3.73 -13.81 -2.85
N ASN A 100 3.36 -13.85 -1.56
CA ASN A 100 4.30 -14.15 -0.48
C ASN A 100 4.80 -15.61 -0.49
N GLU A 101 4.07 -16.56 -1.10
CA GLU A 101 4.50 -17.96 -1.16
C GLU A 101 5.61 -18.17 -2.19
N THR A 102 5.54 -17.46 -3.32
CA THR A 102 6.53 -17.55 -4.40
C THR A 102 7.53 -16.42 -4.41
N GLU A 103 7.35 -15.40 -3.56
CA GLU A 103 8.13 -14.16 -3.56
C GLU A 103 8.14 -13.48 -4.95
N ASP A 104 7.01 -13.54 -5.65
CA ASP A 104 6.79 -12.88 -6.93
C ASP A 104 6.02 -11.58 -6.71
N PHE A 105 6.46 -10.49 -7.35
CA PHE A 105 5.76 -9.20 -7.30
C PHE A 105 6.20 -8.27 -8.42
N TYR A 106 5.42 -7.24 -8.67
CA TYR A 106 5.87 -6.07 -9.41
C TYR A 106 6.24 -4.96 -8.43
N ALA A 107 7.23 -4.17 -8.82
CA ALA A 107 7.80 -3.13 -7.98
C ALA A 107 7.91 -1.82 -8.76
N PHE A 108 7.49 -0.73 -8.13
CA PHE A 108 7.76 0.63 -8.54
C PHE A 108 8.52 1.31 -7.40
N GLN A 109 9.79 1.60 -7.62
CA GLN A 109 10.72 2.02 -6.58
C GLN A 109 11.44 3.31 -6.98
N ILE A 110 11.76 4.10 -5.97
CA ILE A 110 12.58 5.30 -6.07
C ILE A 110 13.75 5.18 -5.08
N SER A 111 14.89 5.75 -5.42
CA SER A 111 16.03 5.91 -4.53
C SER A 111 16.06 7.29 -3.87
N GLY A 112 16.88 7.45 -2.83
CA GLY A 112 17.14 8.75 -2.20
C GLY A 112 17.71 9.80 -3.15
N ASP A 113 18.53 9.38 -4.13
CA ASP A 113 19.10 10.25 -5.15
C ASP A 113 18.17 10.50 -6.36
N GLY A 114 16.93 10.01 -6.31
CA GLY A 114 15.87 10.31 -7.28
C GLY A 114 15.85 9.39 -8.50
N TYR A 115 16.56 8.27 -8.45
CA TYR A 115 16.48 7.23 -9.47
C TYR A 115 15.17 6.46 -9.37
N VAL A 116 14.52 6.22 -10.52
CA VAL A 116 13.28 5.44 -10.58
C VAL A 116 13.55 4.09 -11.25
N TRP A 117 12.97 3.05 -10.67
CA TRP A 117 13.02 1.70 -11.21
C TRP A 117 11.64 1.06 -11.19
N ILE A 118 11.27 0.42 -12.30
CA ILE A 118 10.08 -0.43 -12.38
C ILE A 118 10.50 -1.80 -12.90
N GLY A 119 9.98 -2.86 -12.28
CA GLY A 119 10.26 -4.20 -12.73
C GLY A 119 9.51 -5.27 -11.98
N ARG A 120 9.99 -6.51 -12.14
CA ARG A 120 9.36 -7.72 -11.62
C ARG A 120 10.38 -8.53 -10.84
N TYR A 121 9.91 -9.10 -9.74
CA TYR A 121 10.60 -10.15 -9.00
C TYR A 121 9.94 -11.50 -9.31
N GLU A 122 10.77 -12.52 -9.48
CA GLU A 122 10.33 -13.92 -9.54
C GLU A 122 11.20 -14.77 -8.61
N GLY A 123 10.59 -15.52 -7.69
CA GLY A 123 11.33 -16.34 -6.73
C GLY A 123 12.29 -15.53 -5.85
N GLY A 124 11.85 -14.34 -5.42
CA GLY A 124 12.64 -13.42 -4.59
C GLY A 124 13.78 -12.71 -5.32
N ARG A 125 13.87 -12.86 -6.65
CA ARG A 125 14.96 -12.28 -7.45
C ARG A 125 14.44 -11.30 -8.48
N GLN A 126 15.12 -10.16 -8.57
CA GLN A 126 14.88 -9.18 -9.61
C GLN A 126 15.12 -9.81 -10.99
N GLN A 127 14.13 -9.75 -11.87
CA GLN A 127 14.28 -10.15 -13.26
C GLN A 127 14.86 -8.98 -14.05
N CYS A 128 16.16 -9.06 -14.35
CA CYS A 128 16.81 -8.14 -15.28
C CYS A 128 16.89 -8.78 -16.67
N GLY A 129 16.44 -8.06 -17.71
CA GLY A 129 16.73 -8.45 -19.08
C GLY A 129 18.24 -8.46 -19.36
N TYR A 130 18.67 -9.13 -20.44
CA TYR A 130 20.07 -9.35 -20.85
C TYR A 130 20.99 -8.10 -20.95
N ALA A 131 20.47 -6.89 -20.73
CA ALA A 131 21.24 -5.66 -20.64
C ALA A 131 20.93 -4.98 -19.31
N HIS A 132 21.79 -5.24 -18.31
CA HIS A 132 22.03 -4.48 -17.07
C HIS A 132 20.83 -3.94 -16.26
N CYS A 133 20.80 -4.21 -14.95
CA CYS A 133 19.81 -3.72 -13.99
C CYS A 133 19.90 -2.19 -13.72
N TRP A 134 19.98 -1.36 -14.76
CA TRP A 134 19.82 0.08 -14.65
C TRP A 134 18.36 0.41 -15.03
N GLY A 135 17.56 0.71 -14.02
CA GLY A 135 16.28 1.42 -14.11
C GLY A 135 16.20 2.62 -15.08
N LEU A 136 14.95 2.90 -15.41
CA LEU A 136 14.51 3.86 -16.39
C LEU A 136 14.46 5.26 -15.76
N VAL A 137 15.27 6.20 -16.25
CA VAL A 137 15.10 7.62 -15.94
C VAL A 137 13.91 8.13 -16.77
N VAL A 138 12.87 8.64 -16.11
CA VAL A 138 11.79 9.42 -16.73
C VAL A 138 11.91 10.87 -16.28
#